data_AF-A0A6J4PWQ8-F1
#
_entry.id   AF-A0A6J4PWQ8-F1
#
_cell.length_a   1.000
_cell.length_b   1.000
_cell.length_c   1.000
_cell.angle_alpha   90.00
_cell.angle_beta   90.00
_cell.angle_gamma   90.00
#
_symmetry.space_group_name_H-M   'P 1'
#
loop_
_entity.id
_entity.type
_entity.pdbx_description
1 polymer ?
#
loop_
_entity_poly.entity_id
_entity_poly.type
_entity_poly.pdbx_seq_one_letter_code
_entity_poly.pdbx_strand_id
1 'polypeptide(L)' 'MNDATVRRLRELEESYAEAVNEAVAENRDDRIRDLVDAYPDAALAVLADDAA' A
#
# COMPACT_ATOMS: atom_id res chain seq x y z
N MET A 1 -7.28 -1.84 -17.31
CA MET A 1 -7.39 -1.84 -15.84
C MET A 1 -8.86 -1.62 -15.51
N ASN A 2 -9.48 -2.56 -14.80
CA ASN A 2 -10.89 -2.47 -14.44
C ASN A 2 -11.12 -1.43 -13.32
N ASP A 3 -12.30 -0.82 -13.25
CA ASP A 3 -12.70 0.15 -12.22
C ASP A 3 -12.56 -0.45 -10.80
N ALA A 4 -12.82 -1.75 -10.65
CA ALA A 4 -12.62 -2.48 -9.40
C ALA A 4 -11.15 -2.48 -8.96
N THR A 5 -10.22 -2.65 -9.90
CA THR A 5 -8.78 -2.70 -9.64
C THR A 5 -8.22 -1.33 -9.32
N VAL A 6 -8.69 -0.29 -10.02
CA VAL A 6 -8.40 1.11 -9.66
C VAL A 6 -8.87 1.41 -8.23
N ARG A 7 -10.07 0.97 -7.85
CA ARG A 7 -10.59 1.16 -6.50
C ARG A 7 -9.74 0.46 -5.44
N ARG A 8 -9.36 -0.79 -5.65
CA ARG A 8 -8.51 -1.55 -4.72
C ARG A 8 -7.13 -0.93 -4.55
N LEU A 9 -6.53 -0.41 -5.63
CA LEU A 9 -5.25 0.29 -5.55
C LEU A 9 -5.35 1.60 -4.75
N ARG A 10 -6.46 2.33 -4.85
CA ARG A 10 -6.70 3.52 -4.02
C ARG A 10 -6.88 3.17 -2.55
N GLU A 11 -7.66 2.13 -2.25
CA GLU A 11 -7.83 1.63 -0.89
C GLU A 11 -6.48 1.17 -0.28
N LEU A 12 -5.61 0.55 -1.09
CA LEU A 12 -4.25 0.18 -0.69
C LEU A 12 -3.37 1.42 -0.41
N GLU A 13 -3.40 2.42 -1.31
CA GLU A 13 -2.66 3.68 -1.14
C GLU A 13 -3.08 4.41 0.14
N GLU A 14 -4.39 4.56 0.37
CA GLU A 14 -4.94 5.20 1.57
C GLU A 14 -4.49 4.49 2.85
N SER A 15 -4.55 3.15 2.87
CA SER A 15 -4.12 2.36 4.04
C SER A 15 -2.62 2.50 4.33
N TYR A 16 -1.76 2.49 3.31
CA TYR A 16 -0.32 2.66 3.51
C TYR A 16 0.03 4.10 3.91
N ALA A 17 -0.66 5.10 3.35
CA ALA A 17 -0.48 6.49 3.75
C ALA A 17 -0.84 6.70 5.23
N GLU A 18 -1.94 6.11 5.70
CA GLU A 18 -2.31 6.14 7.12
C GLU A 18 -1.23 5.47 7.99
N ALA A 19 -0.78 4.27 7.63
CA ALA A 19 0.24 3.54 8.37
C ALA A 19 1.59 4.27 8.42
N VAL A 20 2.00 4.93 7.33
CA VAL A 20 3.22 5.74 7.30
C VAL A 20 3.06 6.98 8.17
N ASN A 21 1.91 7.67 8.12
CA ASN A 21 1.66 8.83 8.97
C ASN A 21 1.69 8.48 10.46
N GLU A 22 1.12 7.34 10.85
CA GLU A 22 1.20 6.78 12.20
C GLU A 22 2.67 6.52 12.58
N ALA A 23 3.43 5.85 11.70
CA ALA A 23 4.85 5.55 11.92
C ALA A 23 5.69 6.82 12.11
N VAL A 24 5.44 7.87 11.30
CA VAL A 24 6.08 9.17 11.40
C VAL A 24 5.76 9.84 12.74
N ALA A 25 4.49 9.83 13.16
CA ALA A 25 4.07 10.40 14.45
C ALA A 25 4.75 9.68 15.63
N GLU A 26 5.01 8.37 15.50
CA GLU A 26 5.70 7.55 16.49
C GLU A 26 7.24 7.60 16.40
N ASN A 27 7.82 8.32 15.42
CA ASN A 27 9.26 8.29 15.09
C ASN A 27 9.81 6.86 14.85
N ARG A 28 9.03 6.03 14.17
CA ARG A 28 9.39 4.64 13.85
C ARG A 28 9.89 4.51 12.42
N ASP A 29 11.12 4.96 12.20
CA ASP A 29 11.79 4.91 10.89
C ASP A 29 11.93 3.49 10.33
N ASP A 30 12.05 2.49 11.21
CA ASP A 30 12.04 1.07 10.88
C ASP A 30 10.69 0.67 10.25
N ARG A 31 9.58 1.04 10.89
CA ARG A 31 8.23 0.78 10.37
C ARG A 31 7.99 1.49 9.04
N ILE A 32 8.45 2.73 8.90
CA ILE A 32 8.35 3.47 7.62
C ILE A 32 9.06 2.69 6.52
N ARG A 33 10.29 2.22 6.79
CA ARG A 33 11.06 1.44 5.83
C ARG A 33 10.36 0.14 5.46
N ASP A 34 9.86 -0.61 6.43
CA ASP A 34 9.12 -1.86 6.19
C ASP A 34 7.87 -1.62 5.32
N LEU A 35 7.13 -0.53 5.56
CA LEU A 35 5.95 -0.16 4.77
C LEU A 35 6.33 0.22 3.33
N VAL A 36 7.39 1.02 3.15
CA VAL A 36 7.85 1.40 1.81
C VAL A 36 8.35 0.20 1.02
N ASP A 37 9.07 -0.72 1.67
CA ASP A 37 9.61 -1.91 1.03
C ASP A 37 8.50 -2.92 0.67
N ALA A 38 7.43 -3.00 1.45
CA ALA A 38 6.30 -3.92 1.21
C ALA A 38 5.27 -3.42 0.16
N TYR A 39 5.16 -2.10 -0.03
CA TYR A 39 4.13 -1.51 -0.91
C TYR A 39 4.17 -2.02 -2.36
N PRO A 40 5.34 -2.15 -3.03
CA PRO A 40 5.40 -2.63 -4.42
C PRO A 40 4.82 -4.03 -4.59
N ASP A 41 5.13 -4.94 -3.66
CA ASP A 41 4.63 -6.32 -3.69
C ASP A 41 3.12 -6.37 -3.42
N ALA A 42 2.62 -5.54 -2.51
CA ALA A 42 1.19 -5.42 -2.24
C ALA A 42 0.42 -4.86 -3.46
N ALA A 43 0.97 -3.86 -4.14
CA ALA A 43 0.38 -3.29 -5.35
C ALA A 43 0.39 -4.30 -6.52
N LEU A 44 1.48 -5.05 -6.68
CA LEU A 44 1.56 -6.14 -7.64
C LEU A 44 0.53 -7.24 -7.33
N ALA A 45 0.34 -7.54 -6.04
CA ALA A 45 -0.78 -8.25 -5.44
C ALA A 45 -2.13 -7.99 -6.14
N VAL A 46 -2.52 -6.72 -6.06
CA VAL A 46 -3.80 -6.22 -6.57
C VAL A 46 -3.88 -6.31 -8.10
N LEU A 47 -2.78 -6.00 -8.79
CA LEU A 47 -2.72 -6.05 -10.25
C LEU A 47 -2.78 -7.48 -10.79
N ALA A 48 -2.16 -8.44 -10.10
CA ALA A 48 -2.17 -9.85 -10.50
C ALA A 48 -3.56 -10.48 -10.35
N ASP A 49 -4.33 -10.06 -9.34
CA ASP A 49 -5.71 -10.53 -9.13
C ASP A 49 -6.70 -10.03 -10.21
N ASP A 50 -6.42 -8.90 -10.87
CA ASP A 50 -7.19 -8.41 -12.04
C ASP A 50 -6.94 -9.23 -13.32
N ALA A 51 -5.78 -9.88 -13.39
CA ALA A 51 -5.34 -10.63 -14.57
C ALA A 51 -5.75 -12.13 -14.54
N ALA A 52 -6.32 -12.58 -13.42
CA ALA A 52 -6.79 -13.96 -13.19
C ALA A 52 -8.27 -14.13 -13.55
#